data_AF-A0A845YSK0-F1
#
_entry.id   AF-A0A845YSK0-F1
#
_cell.length_a   1.000
_cell.length_b   1.000
_cell.length_c   1.000
_cell.angle_alpha   90.00
_cell.angle_beta   90.00
_cell.angle_gamma   90.00
#
_symmetry.space_group_name_H-M   'P 1'
#
loop_
_entity.id
_entity.type
_entity.pdbx_description
1 polymer ?
#
loop_
_entity_poly.entity_id
_entity_poly.type
_entity_poly.pdbx_seq_one_letter_code
_entity_poly.pdbx_strand_id
1 'polypeptide(L)'
;MADLTINDLPDELMAKIQKLAKNNNRSLSEQVIVALEIILREGGPKYIVSPDTDPSWEDRRKMTPELIARIERINEELPEDIELPDSLQLLREDRDR
;
A
#
# COMPACT_ATOMS: atom_id res chain seq x y z
N MET A 1 -17.99 7.72 -18.86
CA MET A 1 -18.32 7.28 -17.49
C MET A 1 -17.37 6.15 -17.14
N ALA A 2 -16.83 6.16 -15.93
CA ALA A 2 -16.02 5.07 -15.42
C ALA A 2 -16.89 4.25 -14.46
N ASP A 3 -16.89 2.94 -14.64
CA ASP A 3 -17.64 2.02 -13.79
C ASP A 3 -16.66 1.28 -12.87
N LEU A 4 -16.97 1.25 -11.57
CA LEU A 4 -16.18 0.54 -10.57
C LEU A 4 -16.95 -0.70 -10.12
N THR A 5 -16.37 -1.88 -10.34
CA THR A 5 -16.87 -3.14 -9.79
C THR A 5 -15.88 -3.64 -8.74
N ILE A 6 -16.39 -4.00 -7.57
CA ILE A 6 -15.59 -4.55 -6.47
C ILE A 6 -16.08 -5.98 -6.26
N ASN A 7 -15.23 -6.94 -6.59
CA ASN A 7 -15.48 -8.36 -6.34
C ASN A 7 -14.89 -8.74 -4.98
N ASP A 8 -15.50 -9.73 -4.33
CA ASP A 8 -15.03 -10.29 -3.05
C ASP A 8 -14.94 -9.26 -1.90
N LEU A 9 -15.86 -8.29 -1.88
CA LEU A 9 -15.97 -7.35 -0.76
C LEU A 9 -16.49 -8.10 0.48
N PRO A 10 -15.75 -8.08 1.62
CA PRO A 10 -16.22 -8.71 2.85
C PRO A 10 -17.57 -8.16 3.32
N ASP A 11 -18.47 -9.05 3.74
CA ASP A 11 -19.83 -8.70 4.17
C ASP A 11 -19.84 -7.66 5.29
N GLU A 12 -18.87 -7.75 6.21
CA GLU A 12 -18.72 -6.78 7.30
C GLU A 12 -18.42 -5.37 6.77
N LEU A 13 -17.61 -5.24 5.72
CA LEU A 13 -17.30 -3.96 5.10
C LEU A 13 -18.51 -3.43 4.35
N MET A 14 -19.22 -4.27 3.61
CA MET A 14 -20.46 -3.89 2.94
C MET A 14 -21.49 -3.35 3.95
N ALA A 15 -21.66 -4.03 5.10
CA ALA A 15 -22.56 -3.60 6.15
C ALA A 15 -22.16 -2.25 6.76
N LYS A 16 -20.86 -2.02 7.00
CA LYS A 16 -20.34 -0.74 7.50
C LYS A 16 -20.60 0.40 6.50
N ILE A 17 -20.32 0.18 5.22
CA ILE A 17 -20.54 1.19 4.17
C ILE A 17 -22.04 1.50 4.03
N GLN A 18 -22.90 0.48 4.03
CA GLN A 18 -24.35 0.68 4.01
C GLN A 18 -24.86 1.45 5.22
N LYS A 19 -24.35 1.17 6.42
CA LYS A 19 -24.72 1.90 7.64
C LYS A 19 -24.31 3.37 7.54
N LEU A 20 -23.09 3.65 7.06
CA LEU A 20 -22.63 5.02 6.83
C LEU A 20 -23.46 5.74 5.77
N ALA A 21 -23.82 5.07 4.68
CA ALA A 21 -24.67 5.64 3.64
C ALA A 21 -26.05 6.03 4.19
N LYS A 22 -26.69 5.14 4.98
CA LYS A 22 -27.97 5.42 5.66
C LYS A 22 -27.86 6.59 6.64
N ASN A 23 -26.80 6.63 7.46
CA ASN A 23 -26.61 7.69 8.44
C ASN A 23 -26.39 9.07 7.78
N ASN A 24 -25.72 9.10 6.63
CA ASN A 24 -25.44 10.33 5.89
C ASN A 24 -26.52 10.66 4.85
N ASN A 25 -27.60 9.88 4.80
CA ASN A 25 -28.71 10.03 3.84
C ASN A 25 -28.25 10.05 2.37
N ARG A 26 -27.25 9.22 2.05
CA ARG A 26 -26.60 9.11 0.74
C ARG A 26 -26.84 7.75 0.12
N SER A 27 -26.73 7.67 -1.21
CA SER A 27 -26.65 6.38 -1.90
C SER A 27 -25.35 5.65 -1.54
N LEU A 28 -25.36 4.32 -1.71
CA LEU A 28 -24.17 3.51 -1.47
C LEU A 28 -22.98 3.96 -2.35
N SER A 29 -23.25 4.21 -3.63
CA SER A 29 -22.26 4.68 -4.60
C SER A 29 -21.66 6.03 -4.22
N GLU A 30 -22.47 6.99 -3.79
CA GLU A 30 -21.98 8.30 -3.34
C GLU A 30 -21.11 8.17 -2.08
N GLN A 31 -21.50 7.32 -1.14
CA GLN A 31 -20.72 7.09 0.07
C GLN A 31 -19.36 6.46 -0.24
N VAL A 32 -19.29 5.55 -1.23
CA VAL A 32 -18.02 4.97 -1.70
C VAL A 32 -17.14 6.02 -2.36
N ILE A 33 -17.71 6.87 -3.23
CA ILE A 33 -16.96 7.96 -3.88
C ILE A 33 -16.35 8.91 -2.84
N VAL A 34 -17.15 9.34 -1.85
CA VAL A 34 -16.68 10.24 -0.79
C VAL A 34 -15.59 9.59 0.05
N ALA A 35 -15.71 8.29 0.35
CA ALA A 35 -14.66 7.57 1.07
C ALA A 35 -13.35 7.52 0.27
N LEU A 36 -13.43 7.28 -1.04
CA LEU A 36 -12.27 7.30 -1.94
C LEU A 36 -11.64 8.70 -2.03
N GLU A 37 -12.43 9.76 -2.12
CA GLU A 37 -11.94 11.14 -2.14
C GLU A 37 -11.20 11.52 -0.86
N ILE A 38 -11.73 11.13 0.32
CA ILE A 38 -11.07 11.37 1.60
C ILE A 38 -9.72 10.65 1.64
N ILE A 39 -9.71 9.35 1.27
CA ILE A 39 -8.48 8.56 1.24
C ILE A 39 -7.44 9.22 0.34
N LEU A 40 -7.82 9.66 -0.86
CA LEU A 40 -6.90 10.33 -1.80
C LEU A 40 -6.42 11.68 -1.28
N ARG A 41 -7.27 12.46 -0.59
CA ARG A 41 -6.91 13.76 -0.03
C ARG A 41 -5.97 13.65 1.18
N GLU A 42 -6.16 12.65 2.02
CA GLU A 42 -5.36 12.40 3.22
C GLU A 42 -4.00 11.72 2.92
N GLY A 43 -3.61 11.65 1.64
CA GLY A 43 -2.32 11.12 1.21
C GLY A 43 -2.35 9.69 0.67
N GLY A 44 -3.54 9.12 0.49
CA GLY A 44 -3.74 7.78 -0.08
C GLY A 44 -3.14 6.65 0.76
N PRO A 45 -3.38 5.39 0.38
CA PRO A 45 -2.52 4.31 0.82
C PRO A 45 -1.09 4.63 0.39
N LYS A 46 -0.11 4.48 1.31
CA LYS A 46 1.33 4.70 1.06
C LYS A 46 1.91 3.97 -0.16
N TYR A 47 1.15 3.04 -0.74
CA TYR A 47 1.55 2.19 -1.84
C TYR A 47 0.94 2.59 -3.20
N ILE A 48 0.09 3.63 -3.26
CA ILE A 48 -0.30 4.23 -4.56
C ILE A 48 0.80 5.20 -5.00
N VAL A 49 1.99 4.65 -5.26
CA VAL A 49 3.15 5.41 -5.72
C VAL A 49 3.18 5.31 -7.25
N SER A 50 2.44 6.21 -7.91
CA SER A 50 2.47 6.38 -9.36
C SER A 50 3.14 7.71 -9.70
N PRO A 51 3.87 7.82 -10.83
CA PRO A 51 4.41 9.11 -11.30
C PRO A 51 3.36 10.22 -11.37
N ASP A 52 2.10 9.83 -11.62
CA ASP A 52 0.98 10.75 -11.84
C ASP A 52 0.30 11.19 -10.53
N THR A 53 0.52 10.49 -9.41
CA THR A 53 -0.22 10.69 -8.15
C THR A 53 0.64 11.08 -6.96
N ASP A 54 1.96 10.84 -7.01
CA ASP A 54 2.88 11.21 -5.95
C ASP A 54 3.81 12.36 -6.40
N PRO A 55 3.65 13.59 -5.89
CA PRO A 55 4.52 14.71 -6.25
C PRO A 55 5.97 14.52 -5.77
N SER A 56 6.23 13.60 -4.83
CA SER A 56 7.57 13.23 -4.38
C SER A 56 8.17 12.06 -5.18
N TRP A 57 7.45 11.52 -6.17
CA TRP A 57 7.89 10.35 -6.94
C TRP A 57 9.23 10.56 -7.62
N GLU A 58 9.44 11.73 -8.25
CA GLU A 58 10.71 12.06 -8.89
C GLU A 58 11.86 12.12 -7.90
N ASP A 59 11.66 12.75 -6.74
CA ASP A 59 12.69 12.89 -5.70
C ASP A 59 13.05 11.53 -5.12
N ARG A 60 12.05 10.68 -4.83
CA ARG A 60 12.27 9.30 -4.40
C ARG A 60 13.03 8.49 -5.44
N ARG A 61 12.62 8.59 -6.71
CA ARG A 61 13.28 7.90 -7.82
C ARG A 61 14.74 8.33 -7.97
N LYS A 62 15.05 9.61 -7.77
CA LYS A 62 16.44 10.12 -7.79
C LYS A 62 17.25 9.61 -6.60
N MET A 63 16.64 9.40 -5.43
CA MET A 63 17.30 8.85 -4.24
C MET A 63 17.47 7.32 -4.27
N THR A 64 16.68 6.59 -5.06
CA THR A 64 16.75 5.11 -5.11
C THR A 64 18.15 4.58 -5.44
N PRO A 65 18.90 5.09 -6.44
CA PRO A 65 20.25 4.62 -6.72
C PRO A 65 21.22 4.82 -5.56
N GLU A 66 21.11 5.94 -4.84
CA GLU A 66 21.97 6.22 -3.67
C GLU A 66 21.69 5.26 -2.51
N LEU A 67 20.41 4.92 -2.31
CA LEU A 67 20.00 3.94 -1.31
C LEU A 67 20.50 2.53 -1.66
N ILE A 68 20.41 2.13 -2.93
CA ILE A 68 20.93 0.84 -3.40
C ILE A 68 22.44 0.77 -3.19
N ALA A 69 23.19 1.79 -3.65
CA ALA A 69 24.65 1.82 -3.48
C ALA A 69 25.07 1.82 -1.99
N ARG A 70 24.26 2.43 -1.11
CA ARG A 70 24.49 2.38 0.33
C ARG A 70 24.26 0.98 0.91
N ILE A 71 23.22 0.28 0.46
CA ILE A 71 22.93 -1.10 0.88
C ILE A 71 24.04 -2.04 0.42
N GLU A 72 24.48 -1.91 -0.83
CA GLU A 72 25.60 -2.70 -1.38
C GLU A 72 26.86 -2.52 -0.55
N ARG A 73 27.22 -1.27 -0.21
CA ARG A 73 28.39 -1.01 0.65
C ARG A 73 28.26 -1.64 2.04
N ILE A 74 27.09 -1.58 2.65
CA ILE A 74 26.85 -2.21 3.96
C ILE A 74 27.01 -3.74 3.86
N ASN A 75 26.57 -4.34 2.76
CA ASN A 75 26.73 -5.77 2.52
C ASN A 75 28.19 -6.15 2.27
N GLU A 76 28.97 -5.30 1.59
CA GLU A 76 30.42 -5.50 1.39
C GLU A 76 31.21 -5.40 2.70
N GLU A 77 30.77 -4.54 3.63
CA GLU A 77 31.38 -4.39 4.95
C GLU A 77 30.92 -5.46 5.96
N LEU A 78 29.91 -6.27 5.60
CA LEU A 78 29.39 -7.32 6.46
C LEU A 78 30.39 -8.48 6.52
N PRO A 79 30.77 -8.97 7.72
CA PRO A 79 31.61 -10.16 7.85
C PRO A 79 31.01 -11.36 7.11
N GLU A 80 31.82 -12.09 6.34
CA GLU A 80 31.41 -13.30 5.60
C GLU A 80 30.87 -14.42 6.52
N ASP A 81 31.19 -14.35 7.82
CA ASP A 81 30.77 -15.32 8.84
C ASP A 81 29.35 -15.07 9.39
N ILE A 82 28.65 -14.02 8.93
CA ILE A 82 27.26 -13.80 9.32
C ILE A 82 26.36 -14.63 8.41
N GLU A 83 25.89 -15.77 8.92
CA GLU A 83 24.79 -16.52 8.33
C GLU A 83 23.50 -15.68 8.41
N LEU A 84 23.30 -14.80 7.42
CA LEU A 84 22.03 -14.14 7.23
C LEU A 84 21.00 -15.21 6.84
N PRO A 85 19.88 -15.33 7.58
CA PRO A 85 18.82 -16.26 7.19
C PRO A 85 18.34 -15.93 5.79
N ASP A 86 18.15 -16.96 4.95
CA ASP A 86 17.51 -16.76 3.66
C ASP A 86 16.13 -16.15 3.90
N SER A 87 15.92 -14.95 3.36
CA SER A 87 14.65 -14.23 3.44
C SER A 87 13.46 -15.07 2.96
N LEU A 88 13.67 -15.98 1.99
CA LEU A 88 12.65 -16.93 1.56
C LEU A 88 12.36 -18.01 2.60
N GLN A 89 13.37 -18.41 3.38
CA GLN A 89 13.19 -19.37 4.47
C GLN A 89 12.39 -18.76 5.62
N LEU A 90 12.69 -17.51 6.01
CA LEU A 90 11.92 -16.79 7.03
C LEU A 90 10.45 -16.63 6.66
N LEU A 91 10.16 -16.30 5.40
CA LEU A 91 8.78 -16.16 4.90
C LEU A 91 8.03 -17.50 4.88
N ARG A 92 8.72 -18.62 4.65
CA ARG A 92 8.12 -19.96 4.73
C ARG A 92 7.81 -20.33 6.18
N GLU A 93 8.74 -20.08 7.10
CA GLU A 93 8.56 -20.34 8.53
C GLU A 93 7.41 -19.54 9.15
N ASP A 94 7.23 -18.28 8.75
CA ASP A 94 6.12 -17.44 9.22
C ASP A 94 4.76 -17.89 8.66
N ARG A 95 4.74 -18.38 7.41
CA ARG A 95 3.53 -18.96 6.80
C ARG A 95 3.11 -20.27 7.46
N ASP A 96 4.07 -21.06 7.92
CA ASP A 96 3.83 -22.38 8.51
C ASP A 96 3.59 -22.30 10.05
N ARG A 97 3.52 -21.08 10.62
CA ARG A 97 3.20 -20.78 12.03
C ARG A 97 1.72 -20.49 12.26
#